data_AF-A0A3D8HUK5-F1
#
_entry.id   AF-A0A3D8HUK5-F1
#
_cell.length_a   1.000
_cell.length_b   1.000
_cell.length_c   1.000
_cell.angle_alpha   90.00
_cell.angle_beta   90.00
_cell.angle_gamma   90.00
#
_symmetry.space_group_name_H-M   'P 1'
#
loop_
_entity.id
_entity.type
_entity.pdbx_description
1 polymer ?
#
loop_
_entity_poly.entity_id
_entity_poly.type
_entity_poly.pdbx_seq_one_letter_code
_entity_poly.pdbx_strand_id
1 'polypeptide(L)'
;MQCKICKQETQVAFNAKILGCYDEPFYKCAHCGFLSSGEAHWLDEAYKEAINLSDTGIVARNLHLYKIVACVAYFFFGFRNTLSGGGGAKYHFTRFSK
;
A
#
# COMPACT_ATOMS: atom_id res chain seq x y z
N MET A 1 -18.29 -3.64 -5.89
CA MET A 1 -17.32 -4.49 -5.16
C MET A 1 -17.29 -4.07 -3.68
N GLN A 2 -16.73 -4.90 -2.80
CA GLN A 2 -16.58 -4.57 -1.37
C GLN A 2 -15.19 -4.02 -1.07
N CYS A 3 -15.12 -3.06 -0.15
CA CYS A 3 -13.88 -2.44 0.30
C CYS A 3 -13.00 -3.49 0.99
N LYS A 4 -11.73 -3.58 0.58
CA LYS A 4 -10.76 -4.52 1.16
C LYS A 4 -10.42 -4.20 2.63
N ILE A 5 -10.62 -2.95 3.07
CA ILE A 5 -10.36 -2.48 4.44
C ILE A 5 -11.59 -2.59 5.35
N CYS A 6 -12.72 -1.96 4.98
CA CYS A 6 -13.88 -1.85 5.87
C CYS A 6 -15.11 -2.65 5.41
N LYS A 7 -15.00 -3.44 4.33
CA LYS A 7 -16.06 -4.29 3.75
C LYS A 7 -17.32 -3.57 3.25
N GLN A 8 -17.40 -2.25 3.36
CA GLN A 8 -18.47 -1.43 2.79
C GLN A 8 -18.43 -1.41 1.25
N GLU A 9 -19.54 -1.03 0.64
CA GLU A 9 -19.59 -0.87 -0.81
C GLU A 9 -18.66 0.24 -1.30
N THR A 10 -18.12 0.03 -2.49
CA THR A 10 -17.27 1.00 -3.18
C THR A 10 -17.87 1.38 -4.52
N GLN A 11 -17.58 2.59 -4.95
CA GLN A 11 -18.06 3.15 -6.21
C GLN A 11 -16.90 3.30 -7.18
N VAL A 12 -17.16 3.26 -8.49
CA VAL A 12 -16.15 3.57 -9.50
C VAL A 12 -15.74 5.03 -9.33
N ALA A 13 -14.43 5.27 -9.23
CA ALA A 13 -13.86 6.60 -9.09
C ALA A 13 -13.39 7.14 -10.45
N PHE A 14 -12.62 6.33 -11.19
CA PHE A 14 -12.12 6.65 -12.51
C PHE A 14 -11.62 5.37 -13.20
N ASN A 15 -11.42 5.45 -14.51
CA ASN A 15 -10.70 4.44 -15.27
C ASN A 15 -9.28 4.92 -15.54
N ALA A 16 -8.32 4.00 -15.50
CA ALA A 16 -6.93 4.29 -15.81
C ALA A 16 -6.35 3.22 -16.73
N LYS A 17 -5.50 3.69 -17.64
CA LYS A 17 -4.78 2.82 -18.56
C LYS A 17 -3.49 2.33 -17.92
N ILE A 18 -3.44 1.05 -17.58
CA ILE A 18 -2.30 0.36 -16.97
C ILE A 18 -1.45 -0.30 -18.06
N LEU A 19 -0.12 -0.19 -17.96
CA LEU A 19 0.85 -0.66 -18.97
C LEU A 19 0.57 -0.19 -20.42
N GLY A 20 -0.21 0.88 -20.60
CA GLY A 20 -0.58 1.40 -21.93
C GLY A 20 -1.71 0.62 -22.64
N CYS A 21 -2.12 -0.55 -22.14
CA CYS A 21 -3.04 -1.45 -22.83
C CYS A 21 -4.26 -1.87 -21.98
N TYR A 22 -4.15 -1.97 -20.66
CA TYR A 22 -5.24 -2.40 -19.79
C TYR A 22 -6.09 -1.20 -19.35
N ASP A 23 -7.37 -1.14 -19.73
CA ASP A 23 -8.29 -0.10 -19.27
C ASP A 23 -9.04 -0.59 -18.02
N GLU A 24 -8.61 -0.08 -16.85
CA GLU A 24 -9.00 -0.62 -15.55
C GLU A 24 -9.83 0.36 -14.74
N PRO A 25 -11.01 -0.05 -14.23
CA PRO A 25 -11.75 0.74 -13.27
C PRO A 25 -11.09 0.69 -11.89
N PHE A 26 -10.88 1.88 -11.34
CA PHE A 26 -10.52 2.07 -9.94
C PHE A 26 -11.75 2.42 -9.13
N TYR A 27 -11.83 1.85 -7.94
CA TYR A 27 -12.97 1.96 -7.05
C TYR A 27 -12.57 2.64 -5.75
N LYS A 28 -13.36 3.62 -5.32
CA LYS A 28 -13.17 4.34 -4.06
C LYS A 28 -14.29 4.01 -3.09
N CYS A 29 -13.92 3.71 -1.86
CA CYS A 29 -14.85 3.57 -0.75
C CYS A 29 -15.27 4.96 -0.26
N ALA A 30 -16.57 5.25 -0.24
CA ALA A 30 -17.09 6.49 0.31
C ALA A 30 -16.93 6.57 1.85
N HIS A 31 -16.88 5.43 2.52
CA HIS A 31 -16.82 5.36 3.98
C HIS A 31 -15.40 5.61 4.55
N CYS A 32 -14.39 4.88 4.08
CA CYS A 32 -13.01 5.03 4.59
C CYS A 32 -12.05 5.74 3.63
N GLY A 33 -12.51 6.11 2.43
CA GLY A 33 -11.69 6.78 1.42
C GLY A 33 -10.71 5.86 0.67
N PHE A 34 -10.67 4.56 0.98
CA PHE A 34 -9.76 3.62 0.34
C PHE A 34 -10.01 3.51 -1.16
N LEU A 35 -8.93 3.62 -1.94
CA LEU A 35 -8.93 3.47 -3.38
C LEU A 35 -8.25 2.15 -3.74
N SER A 36 -8.88 1.37 -4.62
CA SER A 36 -8.29 0.11 -5.10
C SER A 36 -8.72 -0.20 -6.52
N SER A 37 -7.85 -0.86 -7.27
CA SER A 37 -8.22 -1.57 -8.49
C SER A 37 -9.05 -2.82 -8.15
N GLY A 38 -9.78 -3.33 -9.15
CA GLY A 38 -10.50 -4.59 -9.07
C GLY A 38 -9.57 -5.80 -8.97
N GLU A 39 -9.67 -6.71 -9.94
CA GLU A 39 -8.74 -7.83 -10.09
C GLU A 39 -7.53 -7.40 -10.92
N ALA A 40 -6.35 -7.36 -10.28
CA ALA A 40 -5.10 -6.91 -10.90
C ALA A 40 -4.45 -8.03 -11.74
N HIS A 41 -5.11 -8.48 -12.79
CA HIS A 41 -4.60 -9.54 -13.69
C HIS A 41 -3.34 -9.12 -14.46
N TRP A 42 -3.15 -7.82 -14.66
CA TRP A 42 -1.94 -7.22 -15.25
C TRP A 42 -0.74 -7.18 -14.29
N LEU A 43 -0.93 -7.51 -13.00
CA LEU A 43 0.13 -7.38 -12.00
C LEU A 43 1.31 -8.30 -12.33
N ASP A 44 1.06 -9.55 -12.70
CA ASP A 44 2.14 -10.49 -13.04
C ASP A 44 2.98 -9.97 -14.22
N GLU A 45 2.34 -9.36 -15.21
CA GLU A 45 3.03 -8.74 -16.34
C GLU A 45 3.84 -7.51 -15.93
N ALA A 46 3.28 -6.64 -15.08
CA ALA A 46 3.99 -5.46 -14.57
C ALA A 46 5.28 -5.83 -13.81
N TYR A 47 5.34 -7.04 -13.25
CA TYR A 47 6.50 -7.56 -12.51
C TYR A 47 7.35 -8.58 -13.29
N LYS A 48 7.01 -8.90 -14.55
CA LYS A 48 7.82 -9.80 -15.38
C LYS A 48 9.22 -9.25 -15.66
N GLU A 49 9.31 -7.94 -15.89
CA GLU A 49 10.60 -7.27 -16.07
C GLU A 49 11.06 -6.65 -14.74
N ALA A 50 12.26 -7.03 -14.29
CA ALA A 50 12.83 -6.46 -13.09
C ALA A 50 13.07 -4.96 -13.26
N ILE A 51 12.66 -4.17 -12.27
CA ILE A 51 12.71 -2.70 -12.23
C ILE A 51 14.09 -2.12 -12.65
N ASN A 52 15.18 -2.88 -12.42
CA ASN A 52 16.47 -2.71 -13.11
C ASN A 52 17.40 -3.86 -12.71
N LEU A 53 17.90 -4.66 -13.67
CA LEU A 53 18.93 -5.70 -13.41
C LEU A 53 20.25 -5.10 -12.85
N SER A 54 20.51 -3.83 -13.12
CA SER A 54 21.76 -3.15 -12.75
C SER A 54 21.65 -2.23 -11.52
N ASP A 55 20.43 -1.96 -11.02
CA ASP A 55 20.22 -1.04 -9.90
C ASP A 55 20.26 -1.78 -8.55
N THR A 56 21.48 -2.04 -8.08
CA THR A 56 21.71 -2.63 -6.75
C THR A 56 21.40 -1.66 -5.60
N GLY A 57 21.15 -0.38 -5.91
CA GLY A 57 20.92 0.70 -4.93
C GLY A 57 19.46 0.85 -4.49
N ILE A 58 18.52 0.14 -5.11
CA ILE A 58 17.08 0.28 -4.82
C ILE A 58 16.75 -0.06 -3.35
N VAL A 59 17.35 -1.12 -2.80
CA VAL A 59 17.14 -1.53 -1.41
C VAL A 59 17.73 -0.50 -0.44
N ALA A 60 18.93 0.00 -0.71
CA ALA A 60 19.59 1.00 0.14
C ALA A 60 18.80 2.32 0.18
N ARG A 61 18.28 2.78 -0.97
CA ARG A 61 17.42 3.97 -1.05
C ARG A 61 16.09 3.76 -0.32
N ASN A 62 15.43 2.63 -0.51
CA ASN A 62 14.19 2.32 0.22
C ASN A 62 14.41 2.30 1.74
N LEU A 63 15.52 1.75 2.22
CA LEU A 63 15.84 1.74 3.64
C LEU A 63 16.13 3.15 4.19
N HIS A 64 16.80 3.99 3.40
CA HIS A 64 17.02 5.39 3.76
C HIS A 64 15.70 6.18 3.84
N LEU A 65 14.87 6.07 2.81
CA LEU A 65 13.56 6.73 2.74
C LEU A 65 12.62 6.24 3.85
N TYR A 66 12.64 4.95 4.18
CA TYR A 66 11.88 4.40 5.30
C TYR A 66 12.16 5.15 6.61
N LYS A 67 13.43 5.47 6.91
CA LYS A 67 13.79 6.21 8.13
C LYS A 67 13.19 7.60 8.13
N ILE A 68 13.28 8.31 7.01
CA ILE A 68 12.71 9.66 6.85
C ILE A 68 11.20 9.61 7.04
N VAL A 69 10.52 8.70 6.33
CA VAL A 69 9.07 8.53 6.39
C VAL A 69 8.62 8.16 7.81
N ALA A 70 9.34 7.27 8.50
CA ALA A 70 9.03 6.91 9.88
C ALA A 70 9.16 8.11 10.83
N CYS A 71 10.22 8.92 10.70
CA CYS A 71 10.38 10.14 11.50
C CYS A 71 9.25 11.15 11.21
N VAL A 72 8.98 11.42 9.94
CA VAL A 72 7.88 12.32 9.53
C VAL A 72 6.56 11.83 10.07
N ALA A 73 6.21 10.55 9.85
CA ALA A 73 4.99 9.96 10.36
C ALA A 73 4.89 10.04 11.89
N TYR A 74 6.01 9.83 12.61
CA TYR A 74 6.05 9.98 14.05
C TYR A 74 5.75 11.42 14.50
N PHE A 75 6.31 12.44 13.84
CA PHE A 75 6.06 13.83 14.21
C PHE A 75 4.63 14.29 13.90
N PHE A 76 4.02 13.82 12.81
CA PHE A 76 2.68 14.24 12.41
C PHE A 76 1.56 13.45 13.08
N PHE A 77 1.76 12.15 13.31
CA PHE A 77 0.71 11.25 13.80
C PHE A 77 0.98 10.72 15.21
N GLY A 78 2.19 10.91 15.75
CA GLY A 78 2.62 10.36 17.04
C GLY A 78 2.71 8.84 17.04
N PHE A 79 3.08 8.27 18.20
CA PHE A 79 2.86 6.86 18.47
C PHE A 79 1.43 6.72 19.02
N ARG A 80 0.51 6.11 18.25
CA ARG A 80 -0.82 5.77 18.79
C ARG A 80 -0.67 4.58 19.75
N ASN A 81 -0.33 4.86 21.00
CA ASN A 81 -0.42 3.91 22.11
C ASN A 81 -1.89 3.69 22.50
N THR A 82 -2.72 3.16 21.60
CA THR A 82 -4.04 2.66 22.02
C THR A 82 -3.88 1.20 22.40
N LEU A 83 -3.37 0.96 23.61
CA LEU A 83 -3.63 -0.27 24.35
C LEU A 83 -5.09 -0.24 24.81
N SER A 84 -6.04 -0.34 23.88
CA SER A 84 -7.40 -0.75 24.24
C SER A 84 -7.41 -2.27 24.20
N GLY A 85 -7.45 -2.88 25.38
CA GLY A 85 -7.62 -4.31 25.54
C GLY A 85 -8.86 -4.80 24.80
N GLY A 86 -8.69 -5.86 24.01
CA GLY A 86 -9.77 -6.55 23.32
C GLY A 86 -9.38 -7.01 21.91
N GLY A 87 -8.84 -8.22 21.79
CA GLY A 87 -8.72 -8.94 20.52
C GLY A 87 -7.41 -8.71 19.76
N GLY A 88 -6.50 -9.68 19.85
CA GLY A 88 -5.15 -9.57 19.31
C GLY A 88 -5.06 -9.49 17.79
N ALA A 89 -4.38 -8.45 17.31
CA ALA A 89 -3.48 -8.52 16.16
C ALA A 89 -2.24 -7.72 16.54
N LYS A 90 -1.20 -8.43 17.01
CA LYS A 90 0.10 -7.82 17.31
C LYS A 90 0.70 -7.38 15.98
N TYR A 91 0.66 -6.08 15.67
CA TYR A 91 1.55 -5.51 14.65
C TYR A 91 2.95 -5.48 15.23
N HIS A 92 3.61 -6.64 15.22
CA HIS A 92 5.03 -6.71 15.48
C HIS A 92 5.71 -6.11 14.24
N PHE A 93 6.06 -4.83 14.33
CA PHE A 93 7.03 -4.25 13.43
C PHE A 93 8.35 -4.97 13.74
N THR A 94 8.62 -6.07 13.07
CA THR A 94 9.87 -6.82 13.20
C THR A 94 10.98 -5.87 12.78
N ARG A 95 11.68 -5.38 13.80
CA ARG A 95 12.96 -4.70 13.68
C ARG A 95 13.90 -5.68 12.98
N PHE A 96 14.06 -5.54 11.66
CA PHE A 96 15.20 -6.10 10.95
C PHE A 96 16.46 -5.36 11.44
N SER A 97 16.98 -5.81 12.57
CA SER A 97 18.35 -5.57 12.99
C SER A 97 19.03 -6.93 12.95
N LYS A 98 19.99 -7.04 12.02
CA LYS A 98 20.94 -8.13 11.75
C LYS A 98 20.95 -9.31 12.72
#